data_AF-A0A502BZQ7-F1
#
_entry.id   AF-A0A502BZQ7-F1
#
_cell.length_a   1.000
_cell.length_b   1.000
_cell.length_c   1.000
_cell.angle_alpha   90.00
_cell.angle_beta   90.00
_cell.angle_gamma   90.00
#
_symmetry.space_group_name_H-M   'P 1'
#
loop_
_entity.id
_entity.type
_entity.pdbx_description
1 polymer ?
#
loop_
_entity_poly.entity_id
_entity_poly.type
_entity_poly.pdbx_seq_one_letter_code
_entity_poly.pdbx_strand_id
1 'polypeptide(L)'
;MNAQKPTTPSVPGSFSERIKLLIQRVGSATEIARMCGFSEGVVRSWRDGNTDPSRARCVTLSRTLGISLVWLVAGEGALQLDPSAPNMDDQYSSEKMTPHRPRSNPDGHVAGMAVDAQRLNTAVRILQSELNLADSQLSLSDHTDLLSQLYEILGPGGSHVDPLAMVTFNHQLAERIRKERSTA
;
A
#
# COMPACT_ATOMS: atom_id res chain seq x y z
N MET A 1 31.24 -25.86 -5.08
CA MET A 1 30.10 -25.48 -4.21
C MET A 1 29.67 -24.09 -4.63
N ASN A 2 28.50 -23.99 -5.30
CA ASN A 2 28.01 -22.75 -5.90
C ASN A 2 27.56 -21.75 -4.82
N ALA A 3 28.18 -20.57 -4.81
CA ALA A 3 27.71 -19.44 -4.03
C ALA A 3 26.49 -18.83 -4.73
N GLN A 4 25.29 -19.11 -4.19
CA GLN A 4 24.09 -18.38 -4.55
C GLN A 4 24.19 -16.96 -3.99
N LYS A 5 24.31 -15.97 -4.88
CA LYS A 5 24.13 -14.56 -4.54
C LYS A 5 22.65 -14.34 -4.22
N PRO A 6 22.28 -13.74 -3.07
CA PRO A 6 20.91 -13.30 -2.84
C PRO A 6 20.62 -12.15 -3.81
N THR A 7 19.82 -12.41 -4.84
CA THR A 7 19.26 -11.36 -5.69
C THR A 7 18.16 -10.65 -4.90
N THR A 8 18.52 -9.64 -4.12
CA THR A 8 17.60 -8.58 -3.73
C THR A 8 16.99 -7.99 -5.01
N PRO A 9 15.65 -7.89 -5.14
CA PRO A 9 15.05 -7.22 -6.28
C PRO A 9 15.41 -5.74 -6.20
N SER A 10 16.44 -5.35 -6.95
CA SER A 10 16.85 -3.97 -7.17
C SER A 10 15.65 -3.18 -7.67
N VAL A 11 15.32 -2.10 -6.96
CA VAL A 11 14.37 -1.10 -7.45
C VAL A 11 14.92 -0.55 -8.77
N PRO A 12 14.22 -0.70 -9.91
CA PRO A 12 14.68 -0.17 -11.19
C PRO A 12 14.83 1.35 -11.12
N GLY A 13 16.08 1.81 -11.13
CA GLY A 13 16.47 3.19 -10.81
C GLY A 13 16.05 4.27 -11.80
N SER A 14 15.53 3.90 -12.98
CA SER A 14 15.02 4.86 -13.98
C SER A 14 13.67 4.41 -14.58
N PHE A 15 12.96 5.35 -15.18
CA PHE A 15 11.73 5.07 -15.92
C PHE A 15 11.97 4.07 -17.06
N SER A 16 13.07 4.22 -17.80
CA SER A 16 13.43 3.32 -18.89
C SER A 16 13.63 1.88 -18.42
N GLU A 17 14.25 1.67 -17.26
CA GLU A 17 14.39 0.32 -16.66
C GLU A 17 13.03 -0.27 -16.27
N ARG A 18 12.10 0.54 -15.77
CA ARG A 18 10.74 0.09 -15.50
C ARG A 18 9.99 -0.29 -16.76
N ILE A 19 10.15 0.46 -17.85
CA ILE A 19 9.58 0.08 -19.15
C ILE A 19 10.20 -1.23 -19.67
N LYS A 20 11.51 -1.45 -19.51
CA LYS A 20 12.16 -2.72 -19.87
C LYS A 20 11.55 -3.89 -19.09
N LEU A 21 11.31 -3.73 -17.79
CA LEU A 21 10.63 -4.74 -16.98
C LEU A 21 9.20 -5.01 -17.47
N LEU A 22 8.43 -3.97 -17.79
CA LEU A 22 7.09 -4.17 -18.35
C LEU A 22 7.13 -4.93 -19.67
N ILE A 23 8.08 -4.60 -20.56
CA ILE A 23 8.26 -5.32 -21.83
C ILE A 23 8.60 -6.78 -21.60
N GLN A 24 9.49 -7.09 -20.64
CA GLN A 24 9.82 -8.47 -20.29
C GLN A 24 8.62 -9.26 -19.74
N ARG A 25 7.71 -8.58 -19.03
CA ARG A 25 6.53 -9.22 -18.40
C ARG A 25 5.35 -9.38 -19.35
N VAL A 26 5.09 -8.37 -20.17
CA VAL A 26 4.02 -8.38 -21.19
C VAL A 26 4.44 -9.18 -22.43
N GLY A 27 5.73 -9.27 -22.70
CA GLY A 27 6.33 -10.09 -23.76
C GLY A 27 6.97 -9.26 -24.88
N SER A 28 6.42 -8.10 -25.23
CA SER A 28 7.01 -7.21 -26.24
C SER A 28 6.59 -5.75 -26.12
N ALA A 29 7.37 -4.85 -26.72
CA ALA A 29 7.01 -3.43 -26.85
C ALA A 29 5.79 -3.22 -27.77
N THR A 30 5.66 -4.03 -28.81
CA THR A 30 4.51 -4.02 -29.72
C THR A 30 3.22 -4.35 -28.98
N GLU A 31 3.25 -5.30 -28.04
CA GLU A 31 2.06 -5.69 -27.27
C GLU A 31 1.63 -4.58 -26.29
N ILE A 32 2.58 -3.94 -25.60
CA ILE A 32 2.27 -2.75 -24.78
C ILE A 32 1.66 -1.64 -25.63
N ALA A 33 2.23 -1.39 -26.82
CA ALA A 33 1.73 -0.38 -27.75
C ALA A 33 0.29 -0.68 -28.18
N ARG A 34 -0.01 -1.95 -28.52
CA ARG A 34 -1.34 -2.42 -28.91
C ARG A 34 -2.34 -2.28 -27.77
N MET A 35 -2.00 -2.73 -26.55
CA MET A 35 -2.89 -2.66 -25.39
C MET A 35 -3.21 -1.22 -24.99
N CYS A 36 -2.21 -0.33 -25.04
CA CYS A 36 -2.34 1.06 -24.56
C CYS A 36 -2.73 2.07 -25.65
N GLY A 37 -2.87 1.65 -26.91
CA GLY A 37 -3.17 2.53 -28.03
C GLY A 37 -2.03 3.50 -28.39
N PHE A 38 -0.78 3.08 -28.26
CA PHE A 38 0.41 3.87 -28.61
C PHE A 38 1.08 3.35 -29.89
N SER A 39 1.94 4.17 -30.49
CA SER A 39 2.88 3.68 -31.50
C SER A 39 4.02 2.90 -30.85
N GLU A 40 4.46 1.80 -31.46
CA GLU A 40 5.59 1.02 -30.97
C GLU A 40 6.88 1.85 -30.83
N GLY A 41 7.15 2.74 -31.78
CA GLY A 41 8.33 3.61 -31.74
C GLY A 41 8.41 4.48 -30.48
N VAL A 42 7.26 4.96 -29.98
CA VAL A 42 7.17 5.72 -28.73
C VAL A 42 7.50 4.84 -27.52
N VAL A 43 6.98 3.61 -27.47
CA VAL A 43 7.29 2.67 -26.39
C VAL A 43 8.78 2.31 -26.39
N ARG A 44 9.39 2.10 -27.57
CA ARG A 44 10.84 1.89 -27.70
C ARG A 44 11.63 3.13 -27.29
N SER A 45 11.18 4.33 -27.64
CA SER A 45 11.81 5.59 -27.23
C SER A 45 11.89 5.74 -25.71
N TRP A 46 10.83 5.36 -24.99
CA TRP A 46 10.83 5.34 -23.51
C TRP A 46 11.74 4.25 -22.93
N ARG A 47 11.70 3.04 -23.50
CA ARG A 47 12.57 1.92 -23.10
C ARG A 47 14.05 2.29 -23.23
N ASP A 48 14.40 3.02 -24.28
CA ASP A 48 15.76 3.42 -24.58
C ASP A 48 16.16 4.71 -23.82
N GLY A 49 15.22 5.35 -23.12
CA GLY A 49 15.46 6.57 -22.34
C GLY A 49 15.59 7.84 -23.19
N ASN A 50 15.15 7.80 -24.45
CA ASN A 50 15.25 8.93 -25.38
C ASN A 50 14.18 10.00 -25.13
N THR A 51 13.03 9.61 -24.60
CA THR A 51 11.94 10.52 -24.24
C THR A 51 11.25 10.06 -22.97
N ASP A 52 10.64 11.01 -22.26
CA ASP A 52 9.75 10.73 -21.14
C ASP A 52 8.28 10.77 -21.59
N PRO A 53 7.42 9.87 -21.08
CA PRO A 53 5.99 9.95 -21.33
C PRO A 53 5.36 11.16 -20.63
N SER A 54 4.35 11.74 -21.26
CA SER A 54 3.45 12.67 -20.57
C SER A 54 2.72 11.97 -19.41
N ARG A 55 2.28 12.75 -18.42
CA ARG A 55 1.43 12.28 -17.31
C ARG A 55 0.23 11.44 -17.78
N ALA A 56 -0.47 11.87 -18.83
CA ALA A 56 -1.63 11.15 -19.36
C ALA A 56 -1.26 9.74 -19.82
N ARG A 57 -0.12 9.58 -20.49
CA ARG A 57 0.37 8.27 -20.96
C ARG A 57 0.80 7.34 -19.82
N CYS A 58 1.35 7.88 -18.72
CA CYS A 58 1.62 7.10 -17.51
C CYS A 58 0.33 6.54 -16.90
N VAL A 59 -0.74 7.35 -16.86
CA VAL A 59 -2.05 6.91 -16.37
C VAL A 59 -2.63 5.80 -17.25
N THR A 60 -2.53 5.92 -18.58
CA THR A 60 -2.95 4.87 -19.51
C THR A 60 -2.18 3.57 -19.26
N LEU A 61 -0.85 3.60 -19.19
CA LEU A 61 -0.04 2.41 -18.87
C LEU A 61 -0.48 1.75 -17.56
N SER A 62 -0.68 2.57 -16.52
CA SER A 62 -1.12 2.11 -15.19
C SER A 62 -2.45 1.37 -15.25
N ARG A 63 -3.46 1.97 -15.87
CA ARG A 63 -4.81 1.39 -15.94
C ARG A 63 -4.87 0.17 -16.84
N THR A 64 -4.24 0.24 -18.01
CA THR A 64 -4.30 -0.83 -19.01
C THR A 64 -3.53 -2.07 -18.57
N LEU A 65 -2.38 -1.89 -17.92
CA LEU A 65 -1.56 -3.01 -17.46
C LEU A 65 -1.86 -3.42 -16.02
N GLY A 66 -2.75 -2.71 -15.32
CA GLY A 66 -3.03 -2.97 -13.90
C GLY A 66 -1.84 -2.70 -12.99
N ILE A 67 -0.96 -1.74 -13.33
CA ILE A 67 0.24 -1.37 -12.56
C ILE A 67 0.08 -0.14 -11.68
N SER A 68 0.78 -0.12 -10.55
CA SER A 68 0.88 1.06 -9.69
C SER A 68 1.49 2.24 -10.46
N LEU A 69 0.75 3.36 -10.53
CA LEU A 69 1.25 4.59 -11.12
C LEU A 69 2.45 5.15 -10.35
N VAL A 70 2.43 5.03 -9.01
CA VAL A 70 3.53 5.47 -8.14
C VAL A 70 4.80 4.66 -8.43
N TRP A 71 4.67 3.35 -8.59
CA TRP A 71 5.79 2.50 -9.00
C TRP A 71 6.30 2.90 -10.39
N LEU A 72 5.39 3.08 -11.35
CA LEU A 72 5.77 3.42 -12.72
C LEU A 72 6.50 4.76 -12.81
N VAL A 73 6.10 5.77 -12.04
CA VAL A 73 6.64 7.14 -12.16
C VAL A 73 7.78 7.39 -11.17
N ALA A 74 7.59 7.09 -9.89
CA ALA A 74 8.57 7.35 -8.83
C ALA A 74 9.53 6.17 -8.61
N GLY A 75 9.17 4.97 -9.04
CA GLY A 75 9.93 3.76 -8.69
C GLY A 75 9.69 3.27 -7.27
N GLU A 76 8.68 3.83 -6.58
CA GLU A 76 8.35 3.50 -5.20
C GLU A 76 7.18 2.50 -5.13
N GLY A 77 7.20 1.60 -4.14
CA GLY A 77 6.16 0.59 -3.92
C GLY A 77 6.34 -0.70 -4.73
N ALA A 78 5.34 -1.59 -4.65
CA ALA A 78 5.36 -2.87 -5.36
C ALA A 78 4.80 -2.75 -6.79
N LEU A 79 5.37 -3.52 -7.72
CA LEU A 79 4.76 -3.78 -9.02
C LEU A 79 3.55 -4.70 -8.78
N GLN A 80 2.37 -4.11 -8.55
CA GLN A 80 1.10 -4.84 -8.63
C GLN A 80 0.74 -4.96 -10.11
N LEU A 81 0.37 -6.13 -10.60
CA LEU A 81 -0.15 -6.32 -11.96
C LEU A 81 -1.46 -7.07 -11.74
N ASP A 82 -2.58 -6.36 -11.64
CA ASP A 82 -3.87 -7.04 -11.54
C ASP A 82 -4.36 -7.39 -12.96
N PRO A 83 -4.45 -8.67 -13.35
CA PRO A 83 -4.95 -9.07 -14.66
C PRO A 83 -6.46 -8.87 -14.81
N SER A 84 -7.14 -8.34 -13.79
CA SER A 84 -8.59 -8.14 -13.75
C SER A 84 -8.92 -6.66 -13.95
N ALA A 85 -8.64 -6.08 -15.12
CA ALA A 85 -9.14 -4.75 -15.45
C ALA A 85 -10.60 -4.84 -15.93
N PRO A 86 -11.61 -4.32 -15.19
CA PRO A 86 -12.90 -4.06 -15.78
C PRO A 86 -12.79 -2.80 -16.66
N ASN A 87 -13.27 -2.91 -17.88
CA ASN A 87 -13.49 -1.78 -18.76
C ASN A 87 -14.56 -0.88 -18.12
N MET A 88 -14.23 0.35 -17.73
CA MET A 88 -15.20 1.35 -17.26
C MET A 88 -14.91 2.68 -17.94
N ASP A 89 -15.35 2.78 -19.19
CA ASP A 89 -15.94 4.01 -19.70
C ASP A 89 -17.43 3.94 -19.34
N ASP A 90 -17.86 4.63 -18.29
CA ASP A 90 -19.14 5.34 -18.27
C ASP A 90 -19.35 6.14 -16.98
N GLN A 91 -19.78 7.39 -17.18
CA GLN A 91 -20.60 8.23 -16.31
C GLN A 91 -20.01 8.92 -15.07
N TYR A 92 -19.71 10.20 -15.29
CA TYR A 92 -20.17 11.30 -14.44
C TYR A 92 -21.64 11.12 -14.01
N SER A 93 -21.90 10.89 -12.73
CA SER A 93 -23.01 11.51 -11.99
C SER A 93 -22.90 11.22 -10.49
N SER A 94 -22.87 12.30 -9.71
CA SER A 94 -23.29 12.37 -8.31
C SER A 94 -24.59 11.58 -8.10
N GLU A 95 -24.74 10.78 -7.03
CA GLU A 95 -25.87 10.61 -6.07
C GLU A 95 -25.51 9.52 -5.03
N LYS A 96 -26.35 9.32 -4.00
CA LYS A 96 -26.00 8.85 -2.64
C LYS A 96 -26.11 7.32 -2.38
N MET A 97 -25.46 6.89 -1.28
CA MET A 97 -25.89 5.88 -0.28
C MET A 97 -25.80 4.35 -0.57
N THR A 98 -24.69 3.73 -0.08
CA THR A 98 -24.48 2.42 0.62
C THR A 98 -25.14 1.09 0.11
N PRO A 99 -24.83 -0.09 0.70
CA PRO A 99 -23.59 -0.87 0.52
C PRO A 99 -23.84 -2.34 0.10
N HIS A 100 -22.98 -2.91 -0.75
CA HIS A 100 -22.95 -4.38 -0.96
C HIS A 100 -21.52 -4.93 -1.04
N ARG A 101 -21.05 -5.49 0.09
CA ARG A 101 -20.15 -6.68 0.13
C ARG A 101 -21.03 -7.92 -0.15
N PRO A 102 -20.51 -9.14 -0.46
CA PRO A 102 -19.10 -9.54 -0.53
C PRO A 102 -18.72 -10.49 -1.67
N ARG A 103 -17.41 -10.61 -1.94
CA ARG A 103 -16.75 -11.91 -2.16
C ARG A 103 -15.23 -11.81 -2.16
N SER A 104 -14.67 -12.09 -0.98
CA SER A 104 -13.29 -12.52 -0.76
C SER A 104 -13.14 -13.97 -1.22
N ASN A 105 -12.06 -14.26 -1.97
CA ASN A 105 -11.53 -15.61 -2.05
C ASN A 105 -10.06 -15.65 -1.59
N PRO A 106 -9.64 -16.75 -0.94
CA PRO A 106 -8.57 -16.75 0.03
C PRO A 106 -7.39 -17.61 -0.44
N ASP A 107 -6.17 -17.07 -0.48
CA ASP A 107 -4.99 -17.93 -0.39
C ASP A 107 -3.79 -17.15 0.18
N GLY A 108 -3.18 -17.73 1.21
CA GLY A 108 -2.29 -17.04 2.16
C GLY A 108 -2.74 -17.14 3.63
N HIS A 109 -3.64 -18.06 3.98
CA HIS A 109 -3.92 -18.44 5.36
C HIS A 109 -3.14 -19.72 5.74
N VAL A 110 -1.83 -19.55 5.89
CA VAL A 110 -1.00 -20.38 6.79
C VAL A 110 -0.11 -19.44 7.60
N ALA A 111 -0.75 -18.52 8.32
CA ALA A 111 -0.17 -17.81 9.44
C ALA A 111 -1.26 -17.53 10.50
N GLY A 112 -2.15 -18.52 10.72
CA GLY A 112 -2.96 -18.53 11.92
C GLY A 112 -2.02 -18.63 13.12
N MET A 113 -2.02 -17.60 13.98
CA MET A 113 -1.30 -17.47 15.25
C MET A 113 0.14 -16.93 15.22
N ALA A 114 0.69 -16.51 14.07
CA ALA A 114 1.94 -15.74 14.11
C ALA A 114 1.60 -14.26 14.39
N VAL A 115 1.73 -13.84 15.65
CA VAL A 115 1.67 -12.42 16.01
C VAL A 115 2.70 -11.69 15.17
N ASP A 116 2.24 -10.79 14.29
CA ASP A 116 3.12 -9.90 13.54
C ASP A 116 3.89 -9.01 14.53
N ALA A 117 5.15 -9.39 14.78
CA ALA A 117 6.01 -8.73 15.76
C ALA A 117 6.29 -7.28 15.38
N GLN A 118 6.32 -6.97 14.08
CA GLN A 118 6.56 -5.61 13.61
C GLN A 118 5.33 -4.73 13.86
N ARG A 119 4.14 -5.23 13.52
CA ARG A 119 2.87 -4.56 13.82
C ARG A 119 2.70 -4.31 15.32
N LEU A 120 3.01 -5.30 16.16
CA LEU A 120 2.94 -5.16 17.61
C LEU A 120 3.95 -4.11 18.14
N ASN A 121 5.18 -4.12 17.64
CA ASN A 121 6.18 -3.13 18.04
C ASN A 121 5.72 -1.70 17.68
N THR A 122 5.16 -1.50 16.49
CA THR A 122 4.60 -0.22 16.08
C THR A 122 3.46 0.21 17.00
N ALA A 123 2.54 -0.69 17.35
CA ALA A 123 1.46 -0.40 18.31
C ALA A 123 2.03 0.04 19.67
N VAL A 124 3.00 -0.69 20.20
CA VAL A 124 3.64 -0.34 21.49
C VAL A 124 4.29 1.04 21.43
N ARG A 125 5.03 1.35 20.36
CA ARG A 125 5.71 2.65 20.21
C ARG A 125 4.71 3.81 20.12
N ILE A 126 3.63 3.64 19.37
CA ILE A 126 2.58 4.66 19.27
C ILE A 126 1.94 4.87 20.64
N LEU A 127 1.51 3.81 21.31
CA LEU A 127 0.86 3.93 22.62
C LEU A 127 1.80 4.56 23.67
N GLN A 128 3.06 4.16 23.71
CA GLN A 128 4.06 4.77 24.61
C GLN A 128 4.26 6.26 24.31
N SER A 129 4.28 6.66 23.04
CA SER A 129 4.38 8.06 22.65
C SER A 129 3.17 8.86 23.13
N GLU A 130 1.95 8.34 22.94
CA GLU A 130 0.72 9.02 23.36
C GLU A 130 0.62 9.14 24.89
N LEU A 131 1.01 8.10 25.64
CA LEU A 131 1.02 8.15 27.11
C LEU A 131 2.05 9.15 27.65
N ASN A 132 3.23 9.22 27.03
CA ASN A 132 4.27 10.18 27.39
C ASN A 132 3.82 11.62 27.06
N LEU A 133 3.18 11.85 25.91
CA LEU A 133 2.63 13.16 25.54
C LEU A 133 1.54 13.63 26.51
N ALA A 134 0.74 12.70 27.03
CA ALA A 134 -0.29 12.99 28.01
C ALA A 134 0.23 13.16 29.45
N ASP A 135 1.55 13.08 29.67
CA ASP A 135 2.23 13.06 30.98
C ASP A 135 1.52 12.11 31.95
N SER A 136 1.19 10.93 31.44
CA SER A 136 0.41 9.94 32.17
C SER A 136 1.34 8.96 32.86
N GLN A 137 1.13 8.69 34.15
CA GLN A 137 1.88 7.66 34.89
C GLN A 137 1.42 6.23 34.56
N LEU A 138 0.58 6.06 33.54
CA LEU A 138 0.00 4.78 33.17
C LEU A 138 1.07 3.83 32.64
N SER A 139 1.13 2.63 33.22
CA SER A 139 2.05 1.58 32.79
C SER A 139 1.50 0.82 31.59
N LEU A 140 2.37 0.41 30.67
CA LEU A 140 2.01 -0.39 29.50
C LEU A 140 1.26 -1.69 29.89
N SER A 141 1.57 -2.23 31.07
CA SER A 141 0.97 -3.45 31.60
C SER A 141 -0.53 -3.33 31.89
N ASP A 142 -1.02 -2.13 32.19
CA ASP A 142 -2.42 -1.90 32.56
C ASP A 142 -3.34 -1.73 31.33
N HIS A 143 -2.74 -1.69 30.13
CA HIS A 143 -3.40 -1.27 28.90
C HIS A 143 -3.20 -2.23 27.72
N THR A 144 -3.18 -3.52 28.02
CA THR A 144 -3.20 -4.60 27.02
C THR A 144 -4.40 -4.51 26.08
N ASP A 145 -5.55 -4.03 26.55
CA ASP A 145 -6.74 -3.79 25.73
C ASP A 145 -6.55 -2.67 24.69
N LEU A 146 -5.83 -1.60 25.05
CA LEU A 146 -5.53 -0.49 24.15
C LEU A 146 -4.50 -0.91 23.10
N LEU A 147 -3.50 -1.70 23.51
CA LEU A 147 -2.56 -2.32 22.57
C LEU A 147 -3.26 -3.25 21.59
N SER A 148 -4.23 -4.03 22.04
CA SER A 148 -5.01 -4.94 21.18
C SER A 148 -5.84 -4.15 20.16
N GLN A 149 -6.50 -3.08 20.59
CA GLN A 149 -7.24 -2.19 19.68
C GLN A 149 -6.33 -1.50 18.68
N LEU A 150 -5.18 -0.99 19.13
CA LEU A 150 -4.22 -0.34 18.26
C LEU A 150 -3.59 -1.34 17.29
N TYR A 151 -3.34 -2.57 17.74
CA TYR A 151 -2.95 -3.67 16.87
C TYR A 151 -3.99 -3.85 15.77
N GLU A 152 -5.28 -3.99 16.09
CA GLU A 152 -6.37 -4.12 15.10
C GLU A 152 -6.45 -2.95 14.10
N ILE A 153 -6.25 -1.71 14.57
CA ILE A 153 -6.25 -0.50 13.73
C ILE A 153 -5.06 -0.48 12.76
N LEU A 154 -3.90 -0.97 13.19
CA LEU A 154 -2.74 -1.12 12.33
C LEU A 154 -2.98 -2.29 11.37
N GLY A 155 -2.76 -2.09 10.08
CA GLY A 155 -2.77 -3.17 9.10
C GLY A 155 -1.50 -4.04 9.16
N PRO A 156 -1.41 -5.07 8.31
CA PRO A 156 -0.24 -5.94 8.20
C PRO A 156 1.07 -5.15 8.04
N GLY A 157 2.11 -5.54 8.78
CA GLY A 157 3.40 -4.86 8.79
C GLY A 157 3.42 -3.48 9.47
N GLY A 158 2.34 -3.04 10.12
CA GLY A 158 2.27 -1.79 10.88
C GLY A 158 2.38 -0.51 10.05
N SER A 159 2.22 -0.61 8.73
CA SER A 159 2.41 0.52 7.79
C SER A 159 1.10 1.11 7.28
N HIS A 160 0.05 0.30 7.24
CA HIS A 160 -1.29 0.76 6.88
C HIS A 160 -2.03 1.14 8.16
N VAL A 161 -2.63 2.33 8.19
CA VAL A 161 -3.42 2.81 9.32
C VAL A 161 -4.71 3.35 8.77
N ASP A 162 -5.84 2.92 9.33
CA ASP A 162 -7.11 3.61 9.10
C ASP A 162 -7.10 4.94 9.88
N PRO A 163 -7.03 6.11 9.22
CA PRO A 163 -6.91 7.39 9.92
C PRO A 163 -8.14 7.70 10.77
N LEU A 164 -9.33 7.27 10.35
CA LEU A 164 -10.56 7.54 11.09
C LEU A 164 -10.62 6.69 12.36
N ALA A 165 -10.21 5.43 12.28
CA ALA A 165 -10.10 4.55 13.44
C ALA A 165 -9.03 5.06 14.43
N MET A 166 -7.91 5.58 13.94
CA MET A 166 -6.85 6.17 14.79
C MET A 166 -7.33 7.42 15.53
N VAL A 167 -8.07 8.32 14.85
CA VAL A 167 -8.65 9.51 15.50
C VAL A 167 -9.66 9.10 16.59
N THR A 168 -10.48 8.10 16.29
CA THR A 168 -11.46 7.57 17.25
C THR A 168 -10.76 6.98 18.48
N PHE A 169 -9.71 6.19 18.25
CA PHE A 169 -8.87 5.63 19.30
C PHE A 169 -8.23 6.72 20.18
N ASN A 170 -7.63 7.75 19.57
CA ASN A 170 -7.00 8.84 20.32
C ASN A 170 -8.02 9.60 21.19
N HIS A 171 -9.26 9.78 20.71
CA HIS A 171 -10.30 10.40 21.52
C HIS A 171 -10.69 9.54 22.74
N GLN A 172 -10.83 8.22 22.54
CA GLN A 172 -11.09 7.28 23.63
C GLN A 172 -9.95 7.21 24.64
N LEU A 173 -8.70 7.23 24.16
CA LEU A 173 -7.51 7.27 24.99
C LEU A 173 -7.49 8.54 25.86
N ALA A 174 -7.75 9.70 25.26
CA ALA A 174 -7.79 10.97 25.98
C ALA A 174 -8.87 11.00 27.08
N GLU A 175 -10.08 10.52 26.77
CA GLU A 175 -11.16 10.43 27.76
C GLU A 175 -10.81 9.48 28.91
N ARG A 176 -10.14 8.36 28.62
CA ARG A 176 -9.68 7.41 29.64
C ARG A 176 -8.62 8.01 30.55
N ILE A 177 -7.61 8.66 29.98
CA ILE A 177 -6.56 9.36 30.76
C ILE A 177 -7.17 10.44 31.65
N ARG A 178 -8.15 11.19 31.13
CA ARG A 178 -8.87 12.21 31.90
C ARG A 178 -9.64 11.60 33.08
N LYS A 179 -10.30 10.47 32.85
CA LYS A 179 -11.04 9.75 33.91
C LYS A 179 -10.11 9.25 35.00
N GLU A 180 -8.99 8.64 34.63
CA GLU A 180 -7.97 8.14 35.58
C GLU A 180 -7.38 9.29 36.43
N ARG A 181 -7.06 10.43 35.81
CA ARG A 181 -6.59 11.63 36.53
C ARG A 181 -7.65 12.20 37.48
N SER A 182 -8.94 11.92 37.24
CA SER A 182 -10.03 12.36 38.11
C SER A 182 -10.30 11.38 39.27
N THR A 183 -9.78 10.15 39.18
CA THR A 183 -9.94 9.10 40.20
C THR A 183 -8.69 8.88 41.07
N ALA A 184 -7.54 9.43 40.66
CA ALA A 184 -6.31 9.53 41.44
C ALA A 184 -6.29 10.78 42.32
#